data_AF-A0A382KLC6-F1
#
_entry.id   AF-A0A382KLC6-F1
#
_cell.length_a   1.000
_cell.length_b   1.000
_cell.length_c   1.000
_cell.angle_alpha   90.00
_cell.angle_beta   90.00
_cell.angle_gamma   90.00
#
_symmetry.space_group_name_H-M   'P 1'
#
loop_
_entity.id
_entity.type
_entity.pdbx_description
1 polymer ?
#
loop_
_entity_poly.entity_id
_entity_poly.type
_entity_poly.pdbx_seq_one_letter_code
_entity_poly.pdbx_strand_id
1 'polypeptide(L)'
;MAVYTKLSENNLKDFFSKYNLGKLLKFQGIQEGIENSNYFVKTDSGKFILTVYEKRVEEKDLPFFMGLMKNIFNENFPSPEPIINKNGNYITEIFGKKAAVVSFLEGASKKNLTPDNCYEVGIYTAKLHMITKNL
;
A
#
# COMPACT_ATOMS: atom_id res chain seq x y z
N MET A 1 -18.73 -2.95 -2.86
CA MET A 1 -17.96 -4.20 -2.69
C MET A 1 -16.58 -3.95 -3.30
N ALA A 2 -15.53 -3.79 -2.49
CA ALA A 2 -14.24 -3.24 -2.95
C ALA A 2 -13.21 -4.24 -3.48
N VAL A 3 -13.44 -5.55 -3.29
CA VAL A 3 -12.52 -6.60 -3.71
C VAL A 3 -13.01 -7.15 -5.05
N TYR A 4 -12.49 -6.60 -6.13
CA TYR A 4 -12.82 -7.00 -7.50
C TYR A 4 -12.07 -8.27 -7.89
N THR A 5 -10.77 -8.32 -7.58
CA THR A 5 -9.91 -9.48 -7.79
C THR A 5 -9.90 -10.31 -6.52
N LYS A 6 -10.58 -11.46 -6.53
CA LYS A 6 -10.57 -12.43 -5.42
C LYS A 6 -9.32 -13.30 -5.52
N LEU A 7 -8.48 -13.27 -4.49
CA LEU A 7 -7.26 -14.06 -4.40
C LEU A 7 -7.47 -15.25 -3.45
N SER A 8 -7.10 -16.44 -3.90
CA SER A 8 -7.01 -17.61 -3.01
C SER A 8 -5.71 -17.59 -2.20
N GLU A 9 -5.64 -18.43 -1.18
CA GLU A 9 -4.41 -18.61 -0.39
C GLU A 9 -3.22 -19.03 -1.26
N ASN A 10 -3.43 -19.94 -2.22
CA ASN A 10 -2.38 -20.38 -3.13
C ASN A 10 -1.86 -19.23 -3.99
N ASN A 11 -2.76 -18.38 -4.51
CA ASN A 11 -2.34 -17.21 -5.30
C ASN A 11 -1.49 -16.24 -4.47
N LEU A 12 -1.83 -16.04 -3.20
CA LEU A 12 -1.06 -15.20 -2.29
C LEU A 12 0.27 -15.82 -1.92
N LYS A 13 0.34 -17.14 -1.67
CA LYS A 13 1.60 -17.84 -1.44
C LYS A 13 2.54 -17.69 -2.64
N ASP A 14 2.03 -17.92 -3.84
CA ASP A 14 2.81 -17.78 -5.07
C ASP A 14 3.27 -16.34 -5.28
N PHE A 15 2.40 -15.36 -5.02
CA PHE A 15 2.76 -13.94 -5.14
C PHE A 15 3.81 -13.52 -4.11
N PHE A 16 3.61 -13.84 -2.84
CA PHE A 16 4.54 -13.48 -1.75
C PHE A 16 5.85 -14.26 -1.81
N SER A 17 5.92 -15.39 -2.54
CA SER A 17 7.19 -16.07 -2.83
C SER A 17 8.19 -15.19 -3.58
N LYS A 18 7.72 -14.15 -4.29
CA LYS A 18 8.52 -13.15 -5.00
C LYS A 18 9.11 -12.08 -4.07
N TYR A 19 8.78 -12.11 -2.78
CA TYR A 19 9.23 -11.14 -1.78
C TYR A 19 10.05 -11.81 -0.67
N ASN A 20 10.89 -11.04 0.03
CA ASN A 20 11.64 -11.49 1.21
C ASN A 20 10.87 -11.18 2.51
N LEU A 21 9.62 -11.66 2.60
CA LEU A 21 8.73 -11.38 3.73
C LEU A 21 8.41 -12.62 4.59
N GLY A 22 9.07 -13.75 4.33
CA GLY A 22 8.79 -15.00 5.05
C GLY A 22 7.48 -15.65 4.62
N LYS A 23 6.95 -16.57 5.45
CA LYS A 23 5.76 -17.36 5.11
C LYS A 23 4.48 -16.55 5.32
N LEU A 24 3.50 -16.78 4.45
CA LEU A 24 2.15 -16.26 4.61
C LEU A 24 1.47 -16.93 5.82
N LEU A 25 1.03 -16.13 6.79
CA LEU A 25 0.35 -16.61 8.00
C LEU A 25 -1.16 -16.36 7.96
N LYS A 26 -1.58 -15.18 7.48
CA LYS A 26 -3.00 -14.79 7.39
C LYS A 26 -3.18 -13.77 6.29
N PHE A 27 -4.34 -13.76 5.66
CA PHE A 27 -4.76 -12.67 4.78
C PHE A 27 -6.24 -12.37 4.94
N GLN A 28 -6.64 -11.14 4.58
CA GLN A 28 -8.04 -10.72 4.59
C GLN A 28 -8.27 -9.63 3.56
N GLY A 29 -9.27 -9.79 2.69
CA GLY A 29 -9.68 -8.74 1.76
C GLY A 29 -10.34 -7.57 2.50
N ILE A 30 -9.98 -6.34 2.13
CA ILE A 30 -10.49 -5.10 2.70
C ILE A 30 -11.64 -4.60 1.82
N GLN A 31 -12.84 -4.47 2.40
CA GLN A 31 -14.06 -4.19 1.65
C GLN A 31 -14.42 -2.69 1.52
N GLU A 32 -13.62 -1.80 2.12
CA GLU A 32 -13.90 -0.35 2.20
C GLU A 32 -13.32 0.46 1.02
N GLY A 33 -12.66 -0.18 0.06
CA GLY A 33 -12.12 0.50 -1.13
C GLY A 33 -13.16 0.83 -2.22
N ILE A 34 -12.82 1.78 -3.09
CA ILE A 34 -13.69 2.18 -4.21
C ILE A 34 -13.17 1.62 -5.54
N GLU A 35 -11.85 1.51 -5.70
CA GLU A 35 -11.24 1.31 -7.03
C GLU A 35 -10.26 0.15 -7.12
N ASN A 36 -9.61 -0.23 -6.02
CA ASN A 36 -8.57 -1.27 -6.02
C ASN A 36 -8.92 -2.40 -5.05
N SER A 37 -8.49 -3.61 -5.38
CA SER A 37 -8.62 -4.75 -4.49
C SER A 37 -7.49 -4.71 -3.46
N ASN A 38 -7.83 -4.42 -2.21
CA ASN A 38 -6.86 -4.34 -1.12
C ASN A 38 -6.95 -5.56 -0.21
N TYR A 39 -5.80 -6.07 0.22
CA TYR A 39 -5.68 -7.21 1.11
C TYR A 39 -4.74 -6.87 2.26
N PHE A 40 -5.22 -7.05 3.48
CA PHE A 40 -4.35 -7.19 4.63
C PHE A 40 -3.64 -8.53 4.56
N VAL A 41 -2.32 -8.52 4.76
CA VAL A 41 -1.49 -9.73 4.75
C VAL A 41 -0.57 -9.74 5.97
N LYS A 42 -0.57 -10.85 6.70
CA LYS A 42 0.37 -11.13 7.78
C LYS A 42 1.31 -12.23 7.34
N THR A 43 2.60 -11.98 7.54
CA THR A 43 3.70 -12.92 7.27
C THR A 43 4.56 -13.08 8.52
N ASP A 44 5.60 -13.93 8.45
CA ASP A 44 6.59 -14.07 9.51
C ASP A 44 7.35 -12.75 9.79
N SER A 45 7.56 -11.90 8.78
CA SER A 45 8.32 -10.66 8.95
C SER A 45 7.47 -9.46 9.39
N GLY A 46 6.14 -9.56 9.35
CA GLY A 46 5.26 -8.46 9.73
C GLY A 46 3.91 -8.43 9.02
N LYS A 47 3.28 -7.25 9.08
CA LYS A 47 1.98 -6.95 8.47
C LYS A 47 2.18 -6.04 7.26
N PHE A 48 1.42 -6.30 6.21
CA PHE A 48 1.51 -5.63 4.93
C PHE A 48 0.13 -5.38 4.34
N ILE A 49 0.05 -4.44 3.40
CA ILE A 49 -1.08 -4.27 2.50
C ILE A 49 -0.64 -4.66 1.10
N LEU A 50 -1.37 -5.59 0.49
CA LEU A 50 -1.30 -5.86 -0.94
C LEU A 50 -2.42 -5.08 -1.63
N THR A 51 -2.06 -4.26 -2.60
CA THR A 51 -3.00 -3.57 -3.48
C THR A 51 -2.87 -4.14 -4.88
N VAL A 52 -3.97 -4.68 -5.41
CA VAL A 52 -4.09 -5.04 -6.83
C VAL A 52 -4.79 -3.90 -7.55
N TYR A 53 -4.09 -3.28 -8.50
CA TYR A 53 -4.58 -2.15 -9.25
C TYR A 53 -5.58 -2.61 -10.31
N GLU A 54 -6.78 -2.05 -10.26
CA GLU A 54 -7.82 -2.31 -11.25
C GLU A 54 -7.75 -1.26 -12.38
N LYS A 55 -8.69 -1.32 -13.34
CA LYS A 55 -8.62 -0.63 -14.64
C LYS A 55 -8.45 0.90 -14.64
N ARG A 56 -8.56 1.58 -13.51
CA ARG A 56 -8.55 3.06 -13.44
C ARG A 56 -7.16 3.67 -13.23
N VAL A 57 -6.15 2.87 -12.91
CA VAL A 57 -4.78 3.37 -12.72
C VAL A 57 -3.98 3.14 -13.99
N GLU A 58 -3.45 4.21 -14.58
CA GLU A 58 -2.52 4.08 -15.71
C GLU A 58 -1.20 3.48 -15.21
N GLU A 59 -0.79 2.36 -15.81
CA GLU A 59 0.39 1.62 -15.34
C GLU A 59 1.67 2.47 -15.33
N LYS A 60 1.75 3.46 -16.23
CA LYS A 60 2.89 4.38 -16.36
C LYS A 60 3.06 5.31 -15.15
N ASP A 61 2.01 5.51 -14.36
CA ASP A 61 2.04 6.39 -13.18
C ASP A 61 2.45 5.64 -11.90
N LEU A 62 2.36 4.29 -11.90
CA LEU A 62 2.73 3.47 -10.75
C LEU A 62 4.18 3.70 -10.27
N PRO A 63 5.19 3.80 -11.16
CA PRO A 63 6.55 4.14 -10.73
C PRO A 63 6.62 5.48 -9.99
N PHE A 64 5.89 6.50 -10.45
CA PHE A 64 5.82 7.80 -9.77
C PHE A 64 5.20 7.66 -8.37
N PHE A 65 4.07 6.96 -8.24
CA PHE A 65 3.43 6.77 -6.93
C PHE A 65 4.31 6.02 -5.94
N MET A 66 5.00 4.96 -6.39
CA MET A 66 5.92 4.21 -5.53
C MET A 66 7.15 5.05 -5.15
N GLY A 67 7.71 5.80 -6.11
CA GLY A 67 8.82 6.71 -5.87
C GLY A 67 8.48 7.82 -4.86
N LEU A 68 7.33 8.46 -5.05
CA LEU A 68 6.79 9.48 -4.13
C LEU A 68 6.58 8.90 -2.74
N MET A 69 5.91 7.75 -2.62
CA MET A 69 5.67 7.09 -1.34
C MET A 69 6.97 6.72 -0.64
N LYS A 70 7.97 6.22 -1.38
CA LYS A 70 9.29 5.92 -0.82
C LYS A 70 10.02 7.19 -0.36
N ASN A 71 9.94 8.27 -1.12
CA ASN A 71 10.57 9.54 -0.77
C ASN A 71 9.99 10.11 0.54
N ILE A 72 8.66 10.22 0.65
CA ILE A 72 8.04 10.74 1.88
C ILE A 72 8.27 9.83 3.08
N PHE A 73 8.32 8.51 2.88
CA PHE A 73 8.68 7.57 3.94
C PHE A 73 10.11 7.78 4.45
N ASN A 74 11.07 7.98 3.54
CA ASN A 74 12.48 8.22 3.91
C ASN A 74 12.65 9.55 4.68
N GLU A 75 11.78 10.53 4.46
CA GLU A 75 11.72 11.80 5.21
C GLU A 75 10.96 11.67 6.54
N ASN A 76 10.67 10.44 7.00
CA ASN A 76 9.93 10.12 8.22
C ASN A 76 8.50 10.69 8.26
N PHE A 77 7.88 10.88 7.09
CA PHE A 77 6.44 11.16 7.02
C PHE A 77 5.65 9.91 7.43
N PRO A 78 4.50 10.03 8.13
CA PRO A 78 3.68 8.89 8.53
C PRO A 78 2.93 8.28 7.33
N SER A 79 3.66 7.66 6.42
CA SER A 79 3.17 6.96 5.23
C SER A 79 3.58 5.49 5.25
N PRO A 80 2.88 4.63 4.48
CA PRO A 80 3.38 3.29 4.21
C PRO A 80 4.73 3.33 3.50
N GLU A 81 5.51 2.26 3.67
CA GLU A 81 6.72 2.02 2.89
C GLU A 81 6.40 1.07 1.74
N PRO A 82 6.72 1.41 0.47
CA PRO A 82 6.60 0.47 -0.63
C PRO A 82 7.72 -0.58 -0.55
N ILE A 83 7.32 -1.85 -0.65
CA ILE A 83 8.23 -3.00 -0.50
C ILE A 83 8.72 -3.45 -1.87
N ILE A 84 10.04 -3.53 -2.03
CA ILE A 84 10.66 -4.12 -3.21
C ILE A 84 10.52 -5.65 -3.22
N ASN A 85 10.25 -6.21 -4.39
CA ASN A 85 10.33 -7.65 -4.61
C ASN A 85 11.80 -8.10 -4.74
N LYS A 86 12.02 -9.41 -4.82
CA LYS A 86 13.35 -10.03 -4.99
C LYS A 86 14.10 -9.58 -6.25
N ASN A 87 13.40 -9.02 -7.23
CA ASN A 87 13.97 -8.51 -8.47
C ASN A 87 14.26 -7.00 -8.40
N GLY A 88 14.11 -6.36 -7.23
CA GLY A 88 14.37 -4.93 -7.03
C GLY A 88 13.26 -3.99 -7.51
N ASN A 89 12.07 -4.51 -7.84
CA ASN A 89 10.95 -3.70 -8.34
C ASN A 89 9.85 -3.54 -7.29
N TYR A 90 9.21 -2.37 -7.23
CA TYR A 90 8.05 -2.13 -6.36
C TYR A 90 6.75 -2.77 -6.89
N ILE A 91 6.65 -2.87 -8.22
CA ILE A 91 5.46 -3.40 -8.89
C ILE A 91 5.70 -4.87 -9.26
N THR A 92 4.74 -5.70 -8.90
CA THR A 92 4.71 -7.13 -9.24
C THR A 92 3.39 -7.44 -9.94
N GLU A 93 3.37 -8.43 -10.82
CA GLU A 93 2.16 -8.82 -11.53
C GLU A 93 1.46 -10.04 -10.88
N ILE A 94 0.13 -9.99 -10.87
CA ILE A 94 -0.77 -11.09 -10.49
C ILE A 94 -1.98 -11.11 -11.43
N PHE A 95 -2.21 -12.25 -12.10
CA PHE A 95 -3.29 -12.42 -13.09
C PHE A 95 -3.33 -11.33 -14.18
N GLY A 96 -2.17 -10.92 -14.71
CA GLY A 96 -2.10 -9.86 -15.72
C GLY A 96 -2.35 -8.45 -15.18
N LYS A 97 -2.49 -8.28 -13.86
CA LYS A 97 -2.71 -6.99 -13.21
C LYS A 97 -1.49 -6.57 -12.40
N LYS A 98 -1.22 -5.27 -12.38
CA LYS A 98 -0.18 -4.70 -11.52
C LYS A 98 -0.63 -4.74 -10.07
N ALA A 99 0.32 -5.00 -9.18
CA ALA A 99 0.12 -5.02 -7.75
C ALA A 99 1.35 -4.48 -7.03
N ALA A 100 1.12 -3.86 -5.88
CA ALA A 100 2.17 -3.38 -5.00
C ALA A 100 1.95 -3.91 -3.58
N VAL A 101 3.05 -4.10 -2.86
CA VAL A 101 3.03 -4.42 -1.43
C VAL A 101 3.60 -3.23 -0.70
N VAL A 102 2.89 -2.77 0.33
CA VAL A 102 3.34 -1.69 1.22
C VAL A 102 3.31 -2.17 2.67
N SER A 103 4.09 -1.54 3.54
CA SER A 103 4.02 -1.79 4.99
C SER A 103 2.65 -1.43 5.55
N PHE A 104 2.25 -2.12 6.62
CA PHE A 104 1.01 -1.79 7.32
C PHE A 104 1.22 -0.60 8.27
N LEU A 105 0.34 0.39 8.22
CA LEU A 105 0.26 1.45 9.22
C LEU A 105 -0.71 1.05 10.32
N GLU A 106 -0.25 1.11 11.57
CA GLU A 106 -1.10 0.90 12.74
C GLU A 106 -2.05 2.09 12.95
N GLY A 107 -3.22 1.79 13.53
CA GLY A 107 -4.27 2.78 13.77
C GLY A 107 -5.55 2.49 12.99
N ALA A 108 -6.47 3.45 13.03
CA ALA A 108 -7.76 3.37 12.34
C ALA A 108 -8.25 4.76 11.95
N SER A 109 -9.04 4.82 10.89
CA SER A 109 -9.71 6.06 10.47
C SER A 109 -10.65 6.57 11.57
N LYS A 110 -10.51 7.83 11.96
CA LYS A 110 -11.42 8.49 12.89
C LYS A 110 -12.76 8.78 12.19
N LYS A 111 -13.87 8.38 12.80
CA LYS A 111 -15.23 8.66 12.30
C LYS A 111 -15.78 10.00 12.78
N ASN A 112 -15.50 10.36 14.04
CA ASN A 112 -15.90 11.62 14.64
C ASN A 112 -14.67 12.54 14.67
N LEU A 113 -14.68 13.60 13.87
CA LEU A 113 -13.58 14.54 13.76
C LEU A 113 -13.80 15.74 14.68
N THR A 114 -12.73 16.21 15.32
CA THR A 114 -12.72 17.46 16.11
C THR A 114 -11.98 18.56 15.34
N PRO A 115 -12.15 19.85 15.71
CA PRO A 115 -11.35 20.94 15.16
C PRO A 115 -9.83 20.71 15.30
N ASP A 116 -9.39 20.10 16.41
CA ASP A 116 -7.98 19.75 16.60
C ASP A 116 -7.48 18.73 15.55
N ASN A 117 -8.33 17.79 15.13
CA ASN A 117 -7.94 16.85 14.05
C ASN A 117 -7.79 17.58 12.71
N CYS A 118 -8.65 18.57 12.42
CA CYS A 118 -8.48 19.40 11.23
C CYS A 118 -7.18 20.20 11.28
N TYR A 119 -6.82 20.72 12.45
CA TYR A 119 -5.56 21.43 12.68
C TYR A 119 -4.35 20.50 12.46
N GLU A 120 -4.37 19.29 13.02
CA GLU A 120 -3.34 18.27 12.81
C GLU A 120 -3.18 17.91 11.34
N VAL A 121 -4.29 17.68 10.62
CA VAL A 121 -4.27 17.41 9.18
C VAL A 121 -3.61 18.55 8.43
N GLY A 122 -3.94 19.81 8.75
CA GLY A 122 -3.30 20.99 8.13
C GLY A 122 -1.78 21.02 8.31
N ILE A 123 -1.28 20.69 9.51
CA ILE A 123 0.17 20.58 9.78
C ILE A 123 0.80 19.49 8.88
N TYR A 124 0.21 18.31 8.82
CA TYR A 124 0.76 17.21 8.02
C TYR A 124 0.65 17.46 6.51
N THR A 125 -0.40 18.14 6.04
CA THR A 125 -0.50 18.57 4.64
C THR A 125 0.61 19.56 4.28
N ALA A 126 0.89 20.54 5.16
CA ALA A 126 2.01 21.47 4.94
C ALA A 126 3.37 20.74 4.92
N LYS A 127 3.59 19.81 5.85
CA LYS A 127 4.80 18.97 5.87
C LYS A 127 4.96 18.15 4.58
N LEU A 128 3.88 17.53 4.10
CA LEU A 128 3.87 16.79 2.85
C LEU A 128 4.30 17.69 1.69
N HIS A 129 3.67 18.86 1.53
CA HIS A 129 4.04 19.80 0.47
C HIS A 129 5.51 20.26 0.55
N MET A 130 6.05 20.45 1.76
CA MET A 130 7.44 20.84 1.93
C MET A 130 8.41 19.74 1.51
N ILE A 131 8.11 18.48 1.84
CA ILE A 131 8.90 17.32 1.41
C ILE A 131 8.86 17.19 -0.12
N THR A 132 7.68 17.36 -0.72
CA THR A 132 7.47 17.08 -2.14
C THR A 132 7.71 18.28 -3.07
N LYS A 133 8.15 19.42 -2.54
CA LYS A 133 8.26 20.68 -3.29
C LYS A 133 9.18 20.60 -4.52
N ASN A 134 10.21 19.77 -4.46
CA ASN A 134 11.26 19.69 -5.48
C ASN A 134 11.32 18.30 -6.17
N LEU A 135 10.26 17.50 -6.06
CA LEU A 135 10.13 16.20 -6.71
C LEU A 135 9.66 16.34 -8.16
#